data_AF-A0A1B8CWV2-F1
#
_entry.id   AF-A0A1B8CWV2-F1
#
_cell.length_a   1.000
_cell.length_b   1.000
_cell.length_c   1.000
_cell.angle_alpha   90.00
_cell.angle_beta   90.00
_cell.angle_gamma   90.00
#
_symmetry.space_group_name_H-M   'P 1'
#
loop_
_entity.id
_entity.type
_entity.pdbx_description
1 polymer ?
#
loop_
_entity_poly.entity_id
_entity_poly.type
_entity_poly.pdbx_seq_one_letter_code
_entity_poly.pdbx_strand_id
1 'polypeptide(L)'
;MSSKVAQSAVKATRRVIPVAGKYTVQSTGIYERIRRIFAVDPTRSNGIPLNPQFRNPTPGAEDPQHHRRRRHAPAADIAGNPYWKRDTRRNYARASVVGQGELVQLLSVGNAKDGAKGEKALVAAKDEGEKGLAAFFREGDVSGVLGEGGLPPNPSRGGPDDAPVRYEMPEDQAYPAQYPCRTFA
;
A
#
# COMPACT_ATOMS: atom_id res chain seq x y z
N MET A 1 2.73 31.48 18.82
CA MET A 1 1.50 31.19 18.04
C MET A 1 1.46 31.85 16.67
N SER A 2 1.96 33.09 16.49
CA SER A 2 1.86 33.82 15.20
C SER A 2 2.77 33.32 14.06
N SER A 3 3.94 32.75 14.39
CA SER A 3 4.92 32.34 13.38
C SER A 3 4.50 31.10 12.58
N LYS A 4 3.90 30.09 13.25
CA LYS A 4 3.44 28.87 12.58
C LYS A 4 2.26 29.12 11.64
N VAL A 5 1.34 30.02 12.01
CA VAL A 5 0.21 30.43 11.14
C VAL A 5 0.70 31.22 9.92
N ALA A 6 1.69 32.09 10.10
CA ALA A 6 2.34 32.77 8.98
C ALA A 6 3.06 31.79 8.05
N GLN A 7 3.76 30.79 8.60
CA GLN A 7 4.42 29.74 7.82
C GLN A 7 3.42 28.86 7.05
N SER A 8 2.28 28.50 7.64
CA SER A 8 1.22 27.75 6.93
C SER A 8 0.57 28.59 5.84
N ALA A 9 0.37 29.89 6.06
CA ALA A 9 -0.15 30.80 5.04
C ALA A 9 0.83 30.96 3.86
N VAL A 10 2.14 31.08 4.13
CA VAL A 10 3.20 31.14 3.10
C VAL A 10 3.37 29.82 2.34
N LYS A 11 3.11 28.68 2.97
CA LYS A 11 3.04 27.39 2.26
C LYS A 11 1.75 27.23 1.45
N ALA A 12 0.62 27.76 1.93
CA ALA A 12 -0.63 27.77 1.19
C ALA A 12 -0.53 28.63 -0.08
N THR A 13 0.16 29.78 -0.04
CA THR A 13 0.43 30.59 -1.24
C THR A 13 1.34 29.88 -2.24
N ARG A 14 2.24 28.99 -1.81
CA ARG A 14 3.00 28.12 -2.73
C ARG A 14 2.13 27.11 -3.51
N ARG A 15 0.97 26.74 -2.99
CA ARG A 15 -0.01 25.89 -3.71
C ARG A 15 -0.85 26.69 -4.72
N VAL A 16 -0.85 28.02 -4.62
CA VAL A 16 -1.61 28.88 -5.53
C VAL A 16 -0.81 29.05 -6.83
N ILE A 17 -1.24 28.35 -7.87
CA ILE A 17 -0.65 28.44 -9.20
C ILE A 17 -1.23 29.67 -9.93
N PRO A 18 -0.41 30.56 -10.50
CA PRO A 18 -0.89 31.71 -11.24
C PRO A 18 -1.64 31.28 -12.50
N VAL A 19 -2.55 32.13 -12.99
CA VAL A 19 -3.36 31.88 -14.18
C VAL A 19 -2.52 31.53 -15.41
N ALA A 20 -1.35 32.14 -15.56
CA ALA A 20 -0.44 31.86 -16.67
C ALA A 20 0.06 30.40 -16.72
N GLY A 21 0.10 29.72 -15.57
CA GLY A 21 0.47 28.30 -15.48
C GLY A 21 -0.70 27.33 -15.70
N LYS A 22 -1.91 27.85 -16.03
CA LYS A 22 -3.12 27.05 -16.22
C LYS A 22 -3.48 27.02 -17.71
N TYR A 23 -3.64 25.82 -18.26
CA TYR A 23 -4.00 25.57 -19.67
C TYR A 23 -5.48 25.88 -19.97
N THR A 24 -5.82 27.16 -19.89
CA THR A 24 -7.17 27.67 -20.14
C THR A 24 -7.12 28.97 -20.94
N VAL A 25 -8.16 29.25 -21.73
CA VAL A 25 -8.29 30.51 -22.49
C VAL A 25 -8.27 31.69 -21.51
N GLN A 26 -7.44 32.71 -21.75
CA GLN A 26 -7.35 33.87 -20.89
C GLN A 26 -7.92 35.13 -21.54
N SER A 27 -8.35 36.07 -20.70
CA SER A 27 -8.60 37.44 -21.13
C SER A 27 -7.27 38.10 -21.55
N THR A 28 -7.32 39.03 -22.51
CA THR A 28 -6.14 39.75 -23.01
C THR A 28 -6.36 41.26 -22.97
N GLY A 29 -5.26 42.02 -22.95
CA GLY A 29 -5.30 43.48 -22.99
C GLY A 29 -6.02 44.11 -21.80
N ILE A 30 -6.90 45.08 -22.08
CA ILE A 30 -7.63 45.85 -21.05
C ILE A 30 -8.59 44.94 -20.26
N TYR A 31 -9.18 43.93 -20.89
CA TYR A 31 -10.12 43.01 -20.24
C TYR A 31 -9.47 42.16 -19.15
N GLU A 32 -8.18 41.83 -19.28
CA GLU A 32 -7.44 41.14 -18.21
C GLU A 32 -7.19 42.06 -17.01
N ARG A 33 -6.99 43.37 -17.23
CA ARG A 33 -6.89 44.34 -16.13
C ARG A 33 -8.21 44.48 -15.40
N ILE A 34 -9.32 44.58 -16.14
CA ILE A 34 -10.68 44.62 -15.58
C ILE A 34 -10.95 43.34 -14.76
N ARG A 35 -10.68 42.16 -15.32
CA ARG A 35 -10.85 40.88 -14.61
C ARG A 35 -10.06 40.85 -13.30
N ARG A 36 -8.80 41.28 -13.29
CA ARG A 36 -7.97 41.29 -12.07
C ARG A 36 -8.51 42.21 -10.99
N ILE A 37 -9.19 43.30 -11.38
CA ILE A 37 -9.78 44.26 -10.44
C ILE A 37 -11.10 43.71 -9.87
N PHE A 38 -11.93 43.08 -10.69
CA PHE A 38 -13.28 42.66 -10.28
C PHE A 38 -13.40 41.19 -9.84
N ALA A 39 -12.39 40.35 -10.02
CA ALA A 39 -12.42 38.96 -9.57
C ALA A 39 -12.14 38.83 -8.08
N VAL A 40 -12.94 38.02 -7.38
CA VAL A 40 -12.73 37.66 -5.95
C VAL A 40 -11.37 36.98 -5.74
N ASP A 41 -10.96 36.13 -6.69
CA ASP A 41 -9.64 35.53 -6.73
C ASP A 41 -9.09 35.67 -8.16
N PRO A 42 -8.12 36.56 -8.41
CA PRO A 42 -7.54 36.76 -9.73
C PRO A 42 -6.72 35.55 -10.20
N THR A 43 -6.38 34.61 -9.31
CA THR A 43 -5.67 33.38 -9.67
C THR A 43 -6.58 32.31 -10.26
N ARG A 44 -7.92 32.45 -10.13
CA ARG A 44 -8.91 31.48 -10.65
C ARG A 44 -9.02 31.56 -12.17
N SER A 45 -9.06 30.41 -12.84
CA SER A 45 -9.27 30.30 -14.29
C SER A 45 -10.77 30.22 -14.66
N ASN A 46 -11.09 30.42 -15.95
CA ASN A 46 -12.44 30.28 -16.50
C ASN A 46 -12.85 28.83 -16.82
N GLY A 47 -11.90 27.88 -16.79
CA GLY A 47 -12.15 26.46 -17.07
C GLY A 47 -12.37 26.12 -18.54
N ILE A 48 -12.14 27.04 -19.48
CA ILE A 48 -12.25 26.79 -20.92
C ILE A 48 -10.90 26.30 -21.44
N PRO A 49 -10.76 25.05 -21.93
CA PRO A 49 -9.50 24.55 -22.47
C PRO A 49 -9.03 25.33 -23.70
N LEU A 50 -7.72 25.35 -23.95
CA LEU A 50 -7.15 25.95 -25.15
C LEU A 50 -7.35 25.02 -26.36
N ASN A 51 -8.24 25.38 -27.30
CA ASN A 51 -8.53 24.57 -28.49
C ASN A 51 -7.29 24.10 -29.28
N PRO A 52 -6.22 24.91 -29.46
CA PRO A 52 -5.04 24.46 -30.21
C PRO A 52 -4.24 23.33 -29.55
N GLN A 53 -4.34 23.18 -28.23
CA GLN A 53 -3.54 22.24 -27.43
C GLN A 53 -4.38 21.10 -26.85
N PHE A 54 -5.64 21.39 -26.49
CA PHE A 54 -6.52 20.41 -25.89
C PHE A 54 -7.05 19.46 -26.96
N ARG A 55 -6.59 18.21 -26.93
CA ARG A 55 -7.04 17.13 -27.83
C ARG A 55 -6.77 17.45 -29.32
N ASN A 56 -5.67 18.15 -29.58
CA ASN A 56 -5.18 18.44 -30.91
C ASN A 56 -3.68 18.10 -30.96
N PRO A 57 -3.25 17.09 -31.73
CA PRO A 57 -4.03 16.29 -32.68
C PRO A 57 -5.14 15.47 -32.02
N THR A 58 -6.18 15.15 -32.80
CA THR A 58 -7.23 14.25 -32.31
C THR A 58 -6.64 12.85 -32.10
N PRO A 59 -7.14 12.04 -31.14
CA PRO A 59 -6.57 10.72 -30.86
C PRO A 59 -6.48 9.77 -32.07
N GLY A 60 -7.31 9.98 -33.11
CA GLY A 60 -7.29 9.17 -34.33
C GLY A 60 -6.41 9.72 -35.46
N ALA A 61 -5.84 10.92 -35.29
CA ALA A 61 -4.89 11.51 -36.24
C ALA A 61 -3.44 11.09 -35.95
N GLU A 62 -3.20 10.43 -34.81
CA GLU A 62 -1.90 9.84 -34.48
C GLU A 62 -1.59 8.67 -35.42
N ASP A 63 -0.36 8.60 -35.93
CA ASP A 63 0.07 7.53 -36.81
C ASP A 63 0.07 6.18 -36.06
N PRO A 64 -0.68 5.17 -36.52
CA PRO A 64 -0.75 3.85 -35.89
C PRO A 64 0.62 3.19 -35.70
N GLN A 65 1.62 3.51 -36.53
CA GLN A 65 2.96 2.93 -36.44
C GLN A 65 3.79 3.46 -35.27
N HIS A 66 3.43 4.62 -34.72
CA HIS A 66 4.07 5.15 -33.51
C HIS A 66 3.76 4.29 -32.28
N HIS A 67 2.64 3.55 -32.29
CA HIS A 67 2.28 2.68 -31.19
C HIS A 67 3.08 1.37 -31.23
N ARG A 68 4.19 1.34 -30.48
CA ARG A 68 4.92 0.10 -30.19
C ARG A 68 4.44 -0.51 -28.88
N ARG A 69 4.12 -1.81 -28.91
CA ARG A 69 3.82 -2.58 -27.70
C ARG A 69 5.01 -2.49 -26.75
N ARG A 70 4.78 -1.97 -25.54
CA ARG A 70 5.78 -1.97 -24.49
C ARG A 70 6.10 -3.41 -24.10
N ARG A 71 7.39 -3.72 -24.09
CA ARG A 71 7.94 -5.02 -23.72
C ARG A 71 8.80 -4.81 -22.48
N HIS A 72 8.56 -5.58 -21.43
CA HIS A 72 9.31 -5.50 -20.18
C HIS A 72 10.37 -6.60 -20.15
N ALA A 73 11.65 -6.24 -20.15
CA ALA A 73 12.72 -7.18 -19.79
C ALA A 73 12.65 -7.42 -18.26
N PRO A 74 12.79 -8.67 -17.77
CA PRO A 74 13.26 -9.88 -18.48
C PRO A 74 12.15 -10.69 -19.19
N ALA A 75 10.87 -10.41 -18.94
CA ALA A 75 9.77 -11.24 -19.46
C ALA A 75 9.65 -11.27 -20.99
N ALA A 76 10.12 -10.21 -21.67
CA ALA A 76 10.10 -10.10 -23.12
C ALA A 76 11.38 -10.59 -23.83
N ASP A 77 12.36 -11.12 -23.08
CA ASP A 77 13.59 -11.65 -23.66
C ASP A 77 13.27 -12.91 -24.50
N ILE A 78 13.93 -12.99 -25.66
CA ILE A 78 13.78 -14.07 -26.65
C ILE A 78 14.67 -15.25 -26.27
N ALA A 79 15.81 -14.99 -25.61
CA ALA A 79 16.75 -16.02 -25.16
C ALA A 79 16.65 -16.20 -23.64
N GLY A 80 17.01 -17.39 -23.14
CA GLY A 80 17.15 -17.63 -21.69
C GLY A 80 15.86 -17.53 -20.86
N ASN A 81 14.70 -17.38 -21.51
CA ASN A 81 13.43 -17.11 -20.87
C ASN A 81 12.47 -18.31 -21.14
N PRO A 82 12.53 -19.39 -20.35
CA PRO A 82 11.56 -20.48 -20.42
C PRO A 82 10.30 -20.18 -19.60
N TYR A 83 9.13 -20.62 -20.07
CA TYR A 83 7.84 -20.28 -19.45
C TYR A 83 7.68 -20.82 -18.01
N TRP A 84 8.17 -22.03 -17.72
CA TRP A 84 8.02 -22.65 -16.39
C TRP A 84 8.68 -21.86 -15.26
N LYS A 85 9.74 -21.08 -15.53
CA LYS A 85 10.38 -20.19 -14.53
C LYS A 85 9.54 -18.97 -14.18
N ARG A 86 8.67 -18.53 -15.10
CA ARG A 86 7.80 -17.35 -14.92
C ARG A 86 6.34 -17.72 -14.67
N ASP A 87 6.04 -19.01 -14.55
CA ASP A 87 4.66 -19.48 -14.38
C ASP A 87 4.21 -19.30 -12.92
N THR A 88 3.82 -18.06 -12.60
CA THR A 88 3.28 -17.70 -11.28
C THR A 88 1.94 -18.37 -11.00
N ARG A 89 1.19 -18.76 -12.04
CA ARG A 89 -0.11 -19.42 -11.89
C ARG A 89 0.03 -20.81 -11.29
N ARG A 90 1.08 -21.56 -11.64
CA ARG A 90 1.33 -22.89 -11.08
C ARG A 90 2.16 -22.85 -9.80
N ASN A 91 2.95 -21.81 -9.61
CA ASN A 91 3.76 -21.60 -8.41
C ASN A 91 3.01 -20.81 -7.32
N TYR A 92 1.74 -21.16 -7.05
CA TYR A 92 0.96 -20.52 -6.00
C TYR A 92 1.27 -21.14 -4.64
N ALA A 93 1.21 -20.34 -3.58
CA ALA A 93 1.33 -20.84 -2.21
C ALA A 93 0.14 -21.75 -1.89
N ARG A 94 0.42 -22.98 -1.43
CA ARG A 94 -0.63 -23.92 -1.02
C ARG A 94 -1.25 -23.48 0.30
N ALA A 95 -2.56 -23.60 0.44
CA ALA A 95 -3.23 -23.38 1.71
C ALA A 95 -2.77 -24.45 2.73
N SER A 96 -2.29 -24.02 3.89
CA SER A 96 -2.00 -24.89 5.02
C SER A 96 -3.24 -24.95 5.90
N VAL A 97 -3.78 -26.16 6.08
CA VAL A 97 -4.87 -26.45 7.01
C VAL A 97 -4.25 -27.24 8.15
N VAL A 98 -4.46 -26.80 9.38
CA VAL A 98 -3.91 -27.46 10.58
C VAL A 98 -5.08 -27.93 11.45
N GLY A 99 -5.18 -29.25 11.62
CA GLY A 99 -6.14 -29.87 12.52
C GLY A 99 -5.67 -29.90 13.98
N GLN A 100 -6.57 -30.21 14.92
CA GLN A 100 -6.22 -30.28 16.35
C GLN A 100 -5.17 -31.37 16.64
N GLY A 101 -5.28 -32.54 16.03
CA GLY A 101 -4.31 -33.63 16.21
C GLY A 101 -2.93 -33.31 15.63
N GLU A 102 -2.88 -32.57 14.51
CA GLU A 102 -1.63 -32.10 13.91
C GLU A 102 -0.94 -31.05 14.78
N LEU A 103 -1.71 -30.18 15.45
CA LEU A 103 -1.17 -29.22 16.40
C LEU A 103 -0.53 -29.92 17.61
N VAL A 104 -1.16 -30.97 18.14
CA VAL A 104 -0.61 -31.79 19.25
C VAL A 104 0.68 -32.49 18.82
N GLN A 105 0.75 -33.00 17.58
CA GLN A 105 1.98 -33.57 17.03
C GLN A 105 3.11 -32.54 16.95
N LEU A 106 2.79 -31.31 16.53
CA LEU A 106 3.75 -30.22 16.45
C LEU A 106 4.33 -29.88 17.84
N LEU A 107 3.48 -29.85 18.87
CA LEU A 107 3.87 -29.50 20.24
C LEU A 107 4.66 -30.62 20.94
N SER A 108 4.38 -31.89 20.64
CA SER A 108 5.03 -33.06 21.29
C SER A 108 6.36 -33.46 20.64
N VAL A 109 6.35 -33.56 19.30
CA VAL A 109 7.50 -34.06 18.51
C VAL A 109 8.46 -32.91 18.16
N GLY A 110 7.92 -31.71 17.95
CA GLY A 110 8.68 -30.52 17.56
C GLY A 110 8.57 -30.21 16.06
N ASN A 111 9.40 -29.26 15.62
CA ASN A 111 9.42 -28.78 14.23
C ASN A 111 10.64 -29.31 13.46
N ALA A 112 10.58 -29.24 12.13
CA ALA A 112 11.72 -29.56 11.27
C ALA A 112 12.98 -28.73 11.58
N LYS A 113 12.84 -27.55 12.21
CA LYS A 113 13.97 -26.69 12.63
C LYS A 113 14.62 -27.16 13.92
N ASP A 114 13.86 -27.76 14.83
CA ASP A 114 14.30 -28.16 16.18
C ASP A 114 14.72 -29.65 16.23
N GLY A 115 14.65 -30.34 15.09
CA GLY A 115 14.99 -31.75 14.93
C GLY A 115 13.79 -32.67 15.11
N ALA A 116 13.56 -33.57 14.15
CA ALA A 116 12.47 -34.53 14.22
C ALA A 116 12.82 -35.66 15.22
N LYS A 117 12.05 -35.80 16.30
CA LYS A 117 12.06 -37.05 17.08
C LYS A 117 11.49 -38.15 16.16
N GLY A 118 12.19 -39.27 16.04
CA GLY A 118 12.03 -40.26 14.95
C GLY A 118 10.61 -40.84 14.76
N GLU A 119 10.42 -41.60 13.68
CA GLU A 119 9.11 -42.07 13.18
C GLU A 119 8.17 -42.70 14.23
N LYS A 120 8.73 -43.40 15.22
CA LYS A 120 7.93 -44.00 16.32
C LYS A 120 7.25 -42.96 17.21
N ALA A 121 7.89 -41.81 17.43
CA ALA A 121 7.32 -40.70 18.21
C ALA A 121 6.20 -39.99 17.44
N LEU A 122 6.28 -39.94 16.11
CA LEU A 122 5.22 -39.39 15.26
C LEU A 122 3.95 -40.24 15.29
N VAL A 123 4.09 -41.58 15.37
CA VAL A 123 2.94 -42.48 15.49
C VAL A 123 2.27 -42.34 16.86
N ALA A 124 3.05 -42.34 17.94
CA ALA A 124 2.50 -42.12 19.29
C ALA A 124 1.79 -40.76 19.42
N ALA A 125 2.35 -39.70 18.82
CA ALA A 125 1.74 -38.37 18.84
C ALA A 125 0.45 -38.28 18.00
N LYS A 126 0.24 -39.16 17.01
CA LYS A 126 -1.05 -39.27 16.30
C LYS A 126 -2.14 -39.81 17.21
N ASP A 127 -1.85 -40.87 17.94
CA ASP A 127 -2.78 -41.50 18.88
C ASP A 127 -3.12 -40.55 20.05
N GLU A 128 -2.16 -39.74 20.50
CA GLU A 128 -2.39 -38.69 21.50
C GLU A 128 -3.22 -37.52 20.95
N GLY A 129 -3.06 -37.20 19.67
CA GLY A 129 -3.85 -36.17 18.99
C GLY A 129 -5.36 -36.48 18.95
N GLU A 130 -5.76 -37.75 18.96
CA GLU A 130 -7.17 -38.17 19.02
C GLU A 130 -7.83 -37.84 20.36
N LYS A 131 -7.05 -37.77 21.44
CA LYS A 131 -7.54 -37.38 22.79
C LYS A 131 -7.87 -35.88 22.88
N GLY A 132 -7.46 -35.10 21.88
CA GLY A 132 -7.78 -33.69 21.72
C GLY A 132 -6.82 -32.74 22.46
N LEU A 133 -6.79 -31.49 22.00
CA LEU A 133 -5.86 -30.46 22.46
C LEU A 133 -6.03 -30.10 23.96
N ALA A 134 -7.25 -30.22 24.48
CA ALA A 134 -7.55 -29.91 25.87
C ALA A 134 -6.90 -30.90 26.85
N ALA A 135 -6.75 -32.17 26.47
CA ALA A 135 -6.05 -33.16 27.30
C ALA A 135 -4.56 -32.86 27.35
N PHE A 136 -3.96 -32.49 26.20
CA PHE A 136 -2.54 -32.15 26.11
C PHE A 136 -2.17 -30.95 26.99
N PHE A 137 -2.98 -29.89 27.01
CA PHE A 137 -2.70 -28.71 27.84
C PHE A 137 -2.91 -28.91 29.34
N ARG A 138 -3.58 -29.98 29.78
CA ARG A 138 -3.66 -30.31 31.22
C ARG A 138 -2.36 -30.89 31.75
N GLU A 139 -1.63 -31.60 30.90
CA GLU A 139 -0.43 -32.35 31.27
C GLU A 139 0.87 -31.66 30.81
N GLY A 140 0.80 -30.83 29.76
CA GLY A 140 1.95 -30.24 29.10
C GLY A 140 2.29 -28.80 29.50
N ASP A 141 3.54 -28.42 29.23
CA ASP A 141 4.03 -27.04 29.35
C ASP A 141 3.60 -26.19 28.13
N VAL A 142 3.15 -24.95 28.40
CA VAL A 142 2.59 -24.01 27.43
C VAL A 142 3.62 -22.96 26.97
N SER A 143 4.85 -23.06 27.49
CA SER A 143 5.93 -22.09 27.27
C SER A 143 6.25 -21.81 25.79
N GLY A 144 6.02 -22.75 24.88
CA GLY A 144 6.24 -22.60 23.43
C GLY A 144 5.07 -21.98 22.63
N VAL A 145 3.91 -21.76 23.26
CA VAL A 145 2.71 -21.20 22.59
C VAL A 145 2.58 -19.69 22.81
N LEU A 146 3.07 -19.22 23.95
CA LEU A 146 3.02 -17.80 24.34
C LEU A 146 4.25 -17.05 23.83
N GLY A 147 4.11 -15.74 23.68
CA GLY A 147 5.23 -14.87 23.33
C GLY A 147 6.20 -14.66 24.49
N GLU A 148 7.25 -13.87 24.22
CA GLU A 148 8.23 -13.49 25.23
C GLU A 148 7.55 -12.92 26.49
N GLY A 149 7.88 -13.48 27.66
CA GLY A 149 7.29 -13.08 28.94
C GLY A 149 5.92 -13.69 29.26
N GLY A 150 5.45 -14.69 28.50
CA GLY A 150 4.18 -15.39 28.77
C GLY A 150 2.94 -14.60 28.37
N LEU A 151 3.11 -13.53 27.58
CA LEU A 151 2.02 -12.76 27.01
C LEU A 151 1.52 -13.42 25.72
N PRO A 152 0.22 -13.35 25.40
CA PRO A 152 -0.28 -13.82 24.12
C PRO A 152 0.36 -13.03 22.96
N PRO A 153 0.65 -13.67 21.81
CA PRO A 153 1.22 -12.96 20.68
C PRO A 153 0.24 -11.90 20.17
N ASN A 154 0.78 -10.73 19.81
CA ASN A 154 0.02 -9.68 19.15
C ASN A 154 -0.40 -10.14 17.75
N PRO A 155 -1.54 -9.66 17.21
CA PRO A 155 -1.91 -9.93 15.83
C PRO A 155 -0.79 -9.47 14.89
N SER A 156 -0.46 -10.29 13.89
CA SER A 156 0.54 -9.92 12.90
C SER A 156 0.09 -8.64 12.18
N ARG A 157 0.98 -7.66 12.11
CA ARG A 157 0.70 -6.39 11.44
C ARG A 157 1.15 -6.54 9.99
N GLY A 158 0.21 -6.86 9.10
CA GLY A 158 0.48 -7.05 7.68
C GLY A 158 0.87 -5.75 6.99
N GLY A 159 2.15 -5.61 6.66
CA GLY A 159 2.71 -4.59 5.78
C GLY A 159 3.85 -5.20 4.96
N PRO A 160 4.28 -4.58 3.84
CA PRO A 160 5.33 -5.12 2.97
C PRO A 160 6.65 -5.48 3.69
N ASP A 161 6.92 -4.86 4.84
CA ASP A 161 8.16 -5.01 5.63
C ASP A 161 7.90 -5.38 7.10
N ASP A 162 6.73 -5.95 7.44
CA ASP A 162 6.28 -6.20 8.84
C ASP A 162 6.26 -4.95 9.75
N ALA A 163 6.47 -3.77 9.18
CA ALA A 163 6.41 -2.50 9.87
C ALA A 163 4.95 -2.05 10.02
N PRO A 164 4.52 -1.61 11.22
CA PRO A 164 3.20 -1.01 11.37
C PRO A 164 3.12 0.26 10.50
N VAL A 165 2.07 0.38 9.68
CA VAL A 165 1.71 1.67 9.09
C VAL A 165 1.36 2.59 10.25
N ARG A 166 2.29 3.49 10.58
CA ARG A 166 2.11 4.50 11.63
C ARG A 166 1.58 5.75 10.98
N TYR A 167 0.36 6.11 11.36
CA TYR A 167 -0.20 7.39 10.93
C TYR A 167 0.53 8.52 11.62
N GLU A 168 1.09 9.43 10.83
CA GLU A 168 1.73 10.63 11.33
C GLU A 168 0.81 11.84 11.08
N MET A 169 0.81 12.78 12.01
CA MET A 169 0.11 14.04 11.82
C MET A 169 1.08 15.04 11.16
N PRO A 170 0.94 15.32 9.85
CA PRO A 170 1.81 16.29 9.19
C PRO A 170 1.60 17.68 9.79
N GLU A 171 2.67 18.49 9.81
CA GLU A 171 2.57 19.91 10.19
C GLU A 171 1.67 20.69 9.21
N ASP A 172 1.68 20.29 7.94
CA ASP A 172 0.89 20.90 6.87
C ASP A 172 -0.49 20.25 6.79
N GLN A 173 -1.44 20.79 7.54
CA GLN A 173 -2.84 20.36 7.53
C GLN A 173 -3.59 20.90 6.31
N ALA A 174 -4.56 20.14 5.80
CA ALA A 174 -5.39 20.57 4.67
C ALA A 174 -6.30 21.75 5.02
N TYR A 175 -6.75 21.82 6.28
CA TYR A 175 -7.62 22.87 6.79
C TYR A 175 -6.92 23.70 7.88
N PRO A 176 -7.31 24.98 8.06
CA PRO A 176 -6.93 25.77 9.22
C PRO A 176 -7.36 25.11 10.54
N ALA A 177 -6.67 25.40 11.63
CA ALA A 177 -6.91 24.81 12.96
C ALA A 177 -8.32 25.05 13.55
N GLN A 178 -9.09 25.97 12.98
CA GLN A 178 -10.47 26.26 13.38
C GLN A 178 -11.44 25.15 12.96
N TYR A 179 -11.09 24.38 11.93
CA TYR A 179 -11.94 23.30 11.43
C TYR A 179 -11.71 22.02 12.24
N PRO A 180 -12.76 21.25 12.56
CA PRO A 180 -12.66 20.01 13.33
C PRO A 180 -12.08 18.82 12.54
N CYS A 181 -11.48 19.06 11.37
CA CYS A 181 -10.97 18.04 10.45
C CYS A 181 -9.44 17.97 10.53
N ARG A 182 -8.87 16.76 10.58
CA ARG A 182 -7.42 16.51 10.60
C ARG A 182 -6.98 15.63 9.44
N THR A 183 -5.76 15.85 8.98
CA THR A 183 -5.07 15.06 7.96
C THR A 183 -4.08 14.13 8.66
N PHE A 184 -4.05 12.87 8.22
CA PHE A 184 -3.09 11.85 8.62
C PHE A 184 -2.38 11.35 7.36
N ALA A 185 -1.06 11.17 7.46
CA ALA A 185 -0.21 10.63 6.40
C ALA A 185 0.17 9.18 6.72
#